data_AF-A0A810NK57-F1
#
_entry.id   AF-A0A810NK57-F1
#
_cell.length_a   1.000
_cell.length_b   1.000
_cell.length_c   1.000
_cell.angle_alpha   90.00
_cell.angle_beta   90.00
_cell.angle_gamma   90.00
#
_symmetry.space_group_name_H-M   'P 1'
#
loop_
_entity.id
_entity.type
_entity.pdbx_description
1 polymer ?
#
loop_
_entity_poly.entity_id
_entity_poly.type
_entity_poly.pdbx_seq_one_letter_code
_entity_poly.pdbx_strand_id
1 'polypeptide(L)'
;MPQCRCARNRLAFDTMTGMLTTTDAPAAARVNTRRWGGAALVAVAALLVGLPVSRDAPLLWAALAGVLALISAAALALRDPAVLRAVLLVDLVVACAAAGTWLLPAGLLTWPTTVLVAMAAGVGIARLRPELRPVAPWLRRGRWTPELPWLVLAVVVLSAAALTAWAWLADPPVPPFVANLGDRPVAVIAAGVIGFSVVNAVAEEFLYRGVLQTELTTLAGAATAIIVQAVAFGVAHWGGFPSGWMGVGMSAAYGLLLGVIRHRTGGILAVFAVHILADTTIGLLGMYLLR
;
A
#
# COMPACT_ATOMS: atom_id res chain seq x y z
N MET A 1 -54.47 58.24 -11.19
CA MET A 1 -54.92 57.25 -12.19
C MET A 1 -54.10 55.96 -11.99
N PRO A 2 -54.70 54.77 -12.14
CA PRO A 2 -55.01 53.79 -11.06
C PRO A 2 -54.08 52.54 -11.11
N GLN A 3 -54.05 51.55 -10.21
CA GLN A 3 -55.11 50.68 -9.67
C GLN A 3 -54.63 49.86 -8.44
N CYS A 4 -55.61 49.51 -7.59
CA CYS A 4 -55.61 48.50 -6.53
C CYS A 4 -55.45 47.05 -7.02
N ARG A 5 -55.03 46.15 -6.11
CA ARG A 5 -55.49 44.74 -5.83
C ARG A 5 -54.69 44.23 -4.62
N CYS A 6 -55.20 43.91 -3.42
CA CYS A 6 -56.32 43.08 -2.96
C CYS A 6 -56.10 41.57 -3.13
N ALA A 7 -55.69 40.87 -2.05
CA ALA A 7 -56.00 39.48 -1.65
C ALA A 7 -55.04 39.09 -0.49
N ARG A 8 -55.42 39.10 0.80
CA ARG A 8 -56.23 38.13 1.55
C ARG A 8 -55.88 36.65 1.35
N ASN A 9 -55.46 36.06 2.48
CA ASN A 9 -55.96 34.82 3.09
C ASN A 9 -55.26 33.48 2.82
N ARG A 10 -54.76 32.95 3.95
CA ARG A 10 -55.08 31.63 4.56
C ARG A 10 -54.37 30.38 4.03
N LEU A 11 -53.94 29.61 5.03
CA LEU A 11 -53.77 28.15 5.08
C LEU A 11 -52.47 27.57 4.50
N ALA A 12 -51.53 27.26 5.40
CA ALA A 12 -50.77 26.01 5.37
C ALA A 12 -50.18 25.71 6.76
N PHE A 13 -51.06 25.66 7.78
CA PHE A 13 -50.86 24.84 8.96
C PHE A 13 -51.42 23.46 8.58
N ASP A 14 -50.67 22.63 7.85
CA ASP A 14 -51.02 21.21 7.61
C ASP A 14 -49.93 20.44 6.82
N THR A 15 -48.67 20.47 7.27
CA THR A 15 -47.63 19.57 6.71
C THR A 15 -46.45 19.32 7.65
N MET A 16 -46.70 19.15 8.95
CA MET A 16 -45.66 18.74 9.92
C MET A 16 -45.93 17.40 10.62
N THR A 17 -46.78 16.56 10.05
CA THR A 17 -47.16 15.26 10.62
C THR A 17 -46.99 14.10 9.65
N GLY A 18 -45.95 14.16 8.80
CA GLY A 18 -45.74 13.17 7.73
C GLY A 18 -44.29 12.79 7.44
N MET A 19 -43.34 13.00 8.37
CA MET A 19 -41.91 12.77 8.10
C MET A 19 -41.19 11.96 9.18
N LEU A 20 -41.89 11.02 9.82
CA LEU A 20 -41.31 10.04 10.75
C LEU A 20 -41.86 8.64 10.50
N THR A 21 -41.80 8.16 9.26
CA THR A 21 -41.82 6.72 8.98
C THR A 21 -40.38 6.28 8.72
N THR A 22 -39.70 5.98 9.82
CA THR A 22 -38.37 5.36 9.86
C THR A 22 -38.43 3.92 9.34
N THR A 23 -38.23 3.72 8.04
CA THR A 23 -38.06 2.37 7.44
C THR A 23 -36.75 2.20 6.65
N ASP A 24 -35.87 3.20 6.61
CA ASP A 24 -34.61 3.15 5.84
C ASP A 24 -33.38 2.63 6.62
N ALA A 25 -33.52 2.38 7.93
CA ALA A 25 -32.46 1.82 8.77
C ALA A 25 -31.82 0.50 8.25
N PRO A 26 -32.56 -0.47 7.68
CA PRO A 26 -31.96 -1.75 7.26
C PRO A 26 -31.14 -1.65 5.96
N ALA A 27 -31.26 -0.58 5.17
CA ALA A 27 -30.46 -0.39 3.97
C ALA A 27 -29.07 0.20 4.28
N ALA A 28 -29.03 1.24 5.12
CA ALA A 28 -27.77 1.89 5.53
C ALA A 28 -26.86 0.94 6.32
N ALA A 29 -27.43 0.13 7.23
CA ALA A 29 -26.67 -0.87 7.99
C ALA A 29 -26.03 -1.94 7.09
N ARG A 30 -26.75 -2.40 6.05
CA ARG A 30 -26.25 -3.40 5.08
C ARG A 30 -25.12 -2.88 4.19
N VAL A 31 -25.14 -1.60 3.83
CA VAL A 31 -24.06 -0.98 3.06
C VAL A 31 -22.78 -0.92 3.90
N ASN A 32 -22.91 -0.62 5.19
CA ASN A 32 -21.76 -0.53 6.09
C ASN A 32 -21.10 -1.91 6.30
N THR A 33 -21.88 -2.96 6.57
CA THR A 33 -21.33 -4.31 6.78
C THR A 33 -20.61 -4.86 5.55
N ARG A 34 -21.13 -4.64 4.33
CA ARG A 34 -20.46 -5.05 3.09
C ARG A 34 -19.11 -4.34 2.90
N ARG A 35 -19.04 -3.04 3.20
CA ARG A 35 -17.80 -2.25 3.08
C ARG A 35 -16.74 -2.70 4.09
N TRP A 36 -17.12 -2.93 5.35
CA TRP A 36 -16.21 -3.47 6.35
C TRP A 36 -15.75 -4.89 6.02
N GLY A 37 -16.64 -5.74 5.50
CA GLY A 37 -16.28 -7.07 5.00
C GLY A 37 -15.26 -6.99 3.85
N GLY A 38 -15.45 -6.07 2.91
CA GLY A 38 -14.48 -5.80 1.84
C GLY A 38 -13.14 -5.28 2.36
N ALA A 39 -13.14 -4.36 3.33
CA ALA A 39 -11.92 -3.84 3.94
C ALA A 39 -11.13 -4.92 4.67
N ALA A 40 -11.81 -5.78 5.45
CA ALA A 40 -11.19 -6.92 6.11
C ALA A 40 -10.57 -7.89 5.10
N LEU A 41 -11.28 -8.17 4.00
CA LEU A 41 -10.78 -9.04 2.94
C LEU A 41 -9.49 -8.48 2.30
N VAL A 42 -9.48 -7.18 1.97
CA VAL A 42 -8.29 -6.50 1.42
C VAL A 42 -7.14 -6.48 2.45
N ALA A 43 -7.43 -6.27 3.73
CA ALA A 43 -6.43 -6.28 4.79
C ALA A 43 -5.75 -7.65 4.89
N VAL A 44 -6.53 -8.74 4.90
CA VAL A 44 -6.01 -10.11 4.92
C VAL A 44 -5.16 -10.37 3.68
N ALA A 45 -5.66 -10.02 2.48
CA ALA A 45 -4.92 -10.17 1.23
C ALA A 45 -3.56 -9.44 1.29
N ALA A 46 -3.54 -8.18 1.73
CA ALA A 46 -2.33 -7.37 1.81
C ALA A 46 -1.26 -7.99 2.74
N LEU A 47 -1.66 -8.64 3.84
CA LEU A 47 -0.74 -9.33 4.74
C LEU A 47 -0.07 -10.54 4.09
N LEU A 48 -0.72 -11.18 3.12
CA LEU A 48 -0.18 -12.36 2.42
C LEU A 48 0.99 -12.01 1.49
N VAL A 49 1.09 -10.76 1.03
CA VAL A 49 2.22 -10.30 0.19
C VAL A 49 3.56 -10.49 0.90
N GLY A 50 3.57 -10.36 2.23
CA GLY A 50 4.76 -10.43 3.05
C GLY A 50 5.17 -11.82 3.53
N LEU A 51 4.43 -12.86 3.18
CA LEU A 51 4.74 -14.19 3.66
C LEU A 51 6.05 -14.69 3.05
N PRO A 52 7.05 -15.07 3.86
CA PRO A 52 8.26 -15.67 3.34
C PRO A 52 7.88 -17.05 2.78
N VAL A 53 8.14 -17.27 1.49
CA VAL A 53 7.90 -18.57 0.87
C VAL A 53 9.17 -19.07 0.22
N SER A 54 9.60 -20.27 0.60
CA SER A 54 10.75 -20.95 0.01
C SER A 54 10.31 -21.97 -1.03
N ARG A 55 11.25 -22.39 -1.90
CA ARG A 55 11.04 -23.54 -2.80
C ARG A 55 10.78 -24.83 -2.03
N ASP A 56 11.35 -24.95 -0.84
CA ASP A 56 11.31 -26.17 -0.04
C ASP A 56 10.00 -26.37 0.75
N ALA A 57 9.03 -25.46 0.59
CA ALA A 57 7.74 -25.50 1.26
C ALA A 57 6.55 -25.60 0.28
N PRO A 58 6.42 -26.65 -0.54
CA PRO A 58 5.36 -26.78 -1.55
C PRO A 58 3.95 -26.82 -0.92
N LEU A 59 3.80 -27.39 0.28
CA LEU A 59 2.52 -27.39 1.00
C LEU A 59 2.09 -25.98 1.40
N LEU A 60 3.05 -25.12 1.78
CA LEU A 60 2.77 -23.71 2.10
C LEU A 60 2.30 -22.96 0.84
N TRP A 61 2.91 -23.20 -0.31
CA TRP A 61 2.45 -22.65 -1.60
C TRP A 61 1.03 -23.10 -1.96
N ALA A 62 0.72 -24.39 -1.78
CA ALA A 62 -0.62 -24.91 -2.04
C ALA A 62 -1.66 -24.29 -1.10
N ALA A 63 -1.33 -24.17 0.20
CA ALA A 63 -2.19 -23.51 1.16
C ALA A 63 -2.42 -22.03 0.82
N LEU A 64 -1.35 -21.31 0.47
CA LEU A 64 -1.42 -19.90 0.06
C LEU A 64 -2.28 -19.73 -1.19
N ALA A 65 -2.11 -20.58 -2.22
CA ALA A 65 -2.93 -20.57 -3.41
C ALA A 65 -4.42 -20.83 -3.09
N GLY A 66 -4.71 -21.78 -2.18
CA GLY A 66 -6.07 -22.04 -1.70
C GLY A 66 -6.68 -20.83 -0.99
N VAL A 67 -5.93 -20.18 -0.10
CA VAL A 67 -6.37 -18.97 0.61
C VAL A 67 -6.62 -17.83 -0.37
N LEU A 68 -5.73 -17.59 -1.33
CA LEU A 68 -5.93 -16.57 -2.36
C LEU A 68 -7.17 -16.86 -3.19
N ALA A 69 -7.37 -18.10 -3.64
CA ALA A 69 -8.57 -18.47 -4.40
C ALA A 69 -9.88 -18.20 -3.62
N LEU A 70 -9.90 -18.48 -2.31
CA LEU A 70 -11.03 -18.14 -1.44
C LEU A 70 -11.23 -16.62 -1.33
N ILE A 71 -10.15 -15.86 -1.22
CA ILE A 71 -10.19 -14.40 -1.18
C ILE A 71 -10.71 -13.84 -2.50
N SER A 72 -10.22 -14.31 -3.65
CA SER A 72 -10.70 -13.88 -4.97
C SER A 72 -12.18 -14.23 -5.17
N ALA A 73 -12.61 -15.42 -4.74
CA ALA A 73 -14.01 -15.84 -4.78
C ALA A 73 -14.90 -14.93 -3.91
N ALA A 74 -14.46 -14.59 -2.70
CA ALA A 74 -15.15 -13.65 -1.82
C ALA A 74 -15.21 -12.23 -2.44
N ALA A 75 -14.12 -11.77 -3.06
CA ALA A 75 -14.08 -10.47 -3.75
C ALA A 75 -15.07 -10.42 -4.93
N LEU A 76 -15.15 -11.50 -5.72
CA LEU A 76 -16.10 -11.66 -6.81
C LEU A 76 -17.55 -11.70 -6.32
N ALA A 77 -17.82 -12.36 -5.18
CA ALA A 77 -19.13 -12.36 -4.55
C ALA A 77 -19.52 -10.96 -4.05
N LEU A 78 -18.55 -10.22 -3.50
CA LEU A 78 -18.75 -8.84 -3.05
C LEU A 78 -18.97 -7.85 -4.17
N ARG A 79 -18.56 -8.13 -5.42
CA ARG A 79 -18.75 -7.27 -6.63
C ARG A 79 -18.42 -5.79 -6.41
N ASP A 80 -17.53 -5.48 -5.47
CA ASP A 80 -17.13 -4.11 -5.17
C ASP A 80 -15.84 -3.82 -5.95
N PRO A 81 -15.81 -2.80 -6.83
CA PRO A 81 -14.63 -2.50 -7.64
C PRO A 81 -13.37 -2.23 -6.82
N ALA A 82 -13.48 -1.63 -5.63
CA ALA A 82 -12.32 -1.35 -4.78
C ALA A 82 -11.71 -2.64 -4.25
N VAL A 83 -12.55 -3.57 -3.80
CA VAL A 83 -12.12 -4.90 -3.33
C VAL A 83 -11.49 -5.68 -4.48
N LEU A 84 -12.15 -5.72 -5.64
CA LEU A 84 -11.67 -6.45 -6.81
C LEU A 84 -10.30 -5.97 -7.30
N ARG A 85 -10.08 -4.65 -7.36
CA ARG A 85 -8.79 -4.09 -7.80
C ARG A 85 -7.67 -4.41 -6.82
N ALA A 86 -7.91 -4.26 -5.52
CA ALA A 86 -6.92 -4.52 -4.49
C ALA A 86 -6.55 -6.01 -4.43
N VAL A 87 -7.55 -6.90 -4.41
CA VAL A 87 -7.34 -8.36 -4.39
C VAL A 87 -6.65 -8.83 -5.66
N LEU A 88 -7.08 -8.38 -6.85
CA LEU A 88 -6.42 -8.74 -8.10
C LEU A 88 -4.93 -8.36 -8.09
N LEU A 89 -4.59 -7.17 -7.62
CA LEU A 89 -3.18 -6.76 -7.58
C LEU A 89 -2.37 -7.64 -6.62
N VAL A 90 -2.90 -7.92 -5.43
CA VAL A 90 -2.25 -8.83 -4.46
C VAL A 90 -2.06 -10.22 -5.07
N ASP A 91 -3.09 -10.78 -5.68
CA ASP A 91 -3.04 -12.09 -6.33
C ASP A 91 -1.95 -12.12 -7.41
N LEU A 92 -1.86 -11.07 -8.24
CA LEU A 92 -0.83 -10.94 -9.26
C LEU A 92 0.58 -10.83 -8.67
N VAL A 93 0.76 -10.10 -7.57
CA VAL A 93 2.06 -10.00 -6.89
C VAL A 93 2.50 -11.37 -6.37
N VAL A 94 1.61 -12.09 -5.68
CA VAL A 94 1.92 -13.42 -5.14
C VAL A 94 2.14 -14.43 -6.26
N ALA A 95 1.34 -14.39 -7.32
CA ALA A 95 1.51 -15.26 -8.49
C ALA A 95 2.85 -15.00 -9.20
N CYS A 96 3.26 -13.74 -9.35
CA CYS A 96 4.57 -13.40 -9.92
C CYS A 96 5.71 -13.88 -9.02
N ALA A 97 5.58 -13.73 -7.70
CA ALA A 97 6.56 -14.25 -6.74
C ALA A 97 6.66 -15.78 -6.78
N ALA A 98 5.52 -16.48 -6.89
CA ALA A 98 5.47 -17.93 -7.06
C ALA A 98 6.13 -18.36 -8.38
N ALA A 99 5.82 -17.69 -9.49
CA ALA A 99 6.43 -17.98 -10.79
C ALA A 99 7.95 -17.73 -10.77
N GLY A 100 8.40 -16.64 -10.15
CA GLY A 100 9.81 -16.36 -9.93
C GLY A 100 10.52 -17.42 -9.10
N THR A 101 9.81 -17.94 -8.10
CA THR A 101 10.30 -19.00 -7.23
C THR A 101 10.38 -20.33 -7.99
N TRP A 102 9.38 -20.74 -8.77
CA TRP A 102 9.32 -22.11 -9.31
C TRP A 102 9.73 -22.26 -10.78
N LEU A 103 9.51 -21.24 -11.61
CA LEU A 103 9.55 -21.38 -13.07
C LEU A 103 10.73 -20.66 -13.72
N LEU A 104 11.28 -19.64 -13.07
CA LEU A 104 12.32 -18.79 -13.65
C LEU A 104 13.68 -18.97 -12.96
N PRO A 105 14.78 -18.67 -13.68
CA PRO A 105 16.08 -18.46 -13.06
C PRO A 105 15.98 -17.50 -11.88
N ALA A 106 16.70 -17.83 -10.80
CA ALA A 106 16.74 -16.98 -9.61
C ALA A 106 17.15 -15.55 -9.98
N GLY A 107 16.36 -14.56 -9.56
CA GLY A 107 16.64 -13.13 -9.77
C GLY A 107 15.80 -12.40 -10.83
N LEU A 108 15.07 -13.10 -11.71
CA LEU A 108 14.25 -12.41 -12.73
C LEU A 108 12.96 -11.80 -12.16
N LEU A 109 12.28 -12.56 -11.29
CA LEU A 109 11.08 -12.13 -10.58
C LEU A 109 11.34 -12.21 -9.06
N THR A 110 12.31 -11.44 -8.60
CA THR A 110 12.51 -11.16 -7.17
C THR A 110 11.93 -9.81 -6.82
N TRP A 111 11.78 -9.49 -5.55
CA TRP A 111 11.45 -8.12 -5.15
C TRP A 111 12.52 -7.15 -5.67
N PRO A 112 12.17 -5.95 -6.19
CA PRO A 112 10.83 -5.40 -6.40
C PRO A 112 10.19 -5.71 -7.79
N THR A 113 10.87 -6.46 -8.67
CA THR A 113 10.40 -6.68 -10.06
C THR A 113 9.10 -7.46 -10.13
N THR A 114 8.81 -8.35 -9.17
CA THR A 114 7.52 -9.05 -9.06
C THR A 114 6.34 -8.08 -9.03
N VAL A 115 6.45 -7.00 -8.26
CA VAL A 115 5.40 -5.99 -8.12
C VAL A 115 5.25 -5.17 -9.40
N LEU A 116 6.36 -4.86 -10.08
CA LEU A 116 6.31 -4.12 -11.34
C LEU A 116 5.63 -4.94 -12.45
N VAL A 117 5.92 -6.24 -12.52
CA VAL A 117 5.26 -7.14 -13.48
C VAL A 117 3.78 -7.32 -13.13
N ALA A 118 3.45 -7.51 -11.84
CA ALA A 118 2.07 -7.56 -11.38
C ALA A 118 1.30 -6.27 -11.69
N MET A 119 1.93 -5.11 -11.51
CA MET A 119 1.38 -3.80 -11.89
C MET A 119 1.11 -3.72 -13.39
N ALA A 120 2.08 -4.08 -14.24
CA ALA A 120 1.92 -4.06 -15.68
C ALA A 120 0.77 -4.98 -16.14
N ALA A 121 0.70 -6.19 -15.56
CA ALA A 121 -0.39 -7.14 -15.82
C ALA A 121 -1.74 -6.57 -15.36
N GLY A 122 -1.82 -5.98 -14.17
CA GLY A 122 -3.03 -5.35 -13.65
C GLY A 122 -3.53 -4.21 -14.53
N VAL A 123 -2.62 -3.36 -15.02
CA VAL A 123 -2.95 -2.31 -16.02
C VAL A 123 -3.46 -2.93 -17.32
N GLY A 124 -2.84 -4.01 -17.80
CA GLY A 124 -3.30 -4.75 -18.97
C GLY A 124 -4.72 -5.27 -18.81
N ILE A 125 -5.02 -5.92 -17.69
CA ILE A 125 -6.37 -6.43 -17.36
C ILE A 125 -7.38 -5.28 -17.27
N ALA A 126 -7.02 -4.18 -16.61
CA ALA A 126 -7.86 -2.99 -16.47
C ALA A 126 -8.17 -2.31 -17.82
N ARG A 127 -7.30 -2.45 -18.83
CA ARG A 127 -7.61 -2.00 -20.20
C ARG A 127 -8.69 -2.84 -20.85
N LEU A 128 -8.69 -4.15 -20.59
CA LEU A 128 -9.67 -5.10 -21.10
C LEU A 128 -10.99 -5.08 -20.32
N ARG A 129 -10.95 -4.69 -19.04
CA ARG A 129 -12.09 -4.67 -18.11
C ARG A 129 -12.25 -3.27 -17.51
N PRO A 130 -13.04 -2.38 -18.14
CA PRO A 130 -13.19 -1.00 -17.71
C PRO A 130 -13.60 -0.82 -16.25
N GLU A 131 -14.35 -1.78 -15.69
CA GLU A 131 -14.78 -1.82 -14.30
C GLU A 131 -13.61 -1.98 -13.30
N LEU A 132 -12.47 -2.51 -13.75
CA LEU A 132 -11.25 -2.68 -12.96
C LEU A 132 -10.26 -1.53 -13.17
N ARG A 133 -10.61 -0.49 -13.94
CA ARG A 133 -9.72 0.66 -14.13
C ARG A 133 -9.39 1.28 -12.79
N PRO A 134 -8.10 1.38 -12.43
CA PRO A 134 -7.72 1.98 -11.16
C PRO A 134 -8.17 3.42 -11.13
N VAL A 135 -8.85 3.77 -10.04
CA VAL A 135 -9.03 5.17 -9.68
C VAL A 135 -7.63 5.61 -9.26
N ALA A 136 -6.93 6.32 -10.15
CA ALA A 136 -5.55 6.75 -9.94
C ALA A 136 -5.39 8.26 -9.60
N PRO A 137 -6.22 8.84 -8.70
CA PRO A 137 -6.05 10.23 -8.29
C PRO A 137 -4.74 10.42 -7.52
N TRP A 138 -4.14 9.33 -7.05
CA TRP A 138 -2.86 9.30 -6.35
C TRP A 138 -1.66 9.57 -7.27
N LEU A 139 -1.75 9.32 -8.60
CA LEU A 139 -0.68 9.64 -9.55
C LEU A 139 -0.43 11.15 -9.74
N ARG A 140 -1.20 12.00 -9.04
CA ARG A 140 -1.00 13.44 -9.04
C ARG A 140 0.25 13.81 -8.25
N ARG A 141 0.83 14.96 -8.59
CA ARG A 141 1.97 15.56 -7.88
C ARG A 141 1.69 15.78 -6.39
N GLY A 142 0.43 16.05 -6.03
CA GLY A 142 0.04 16.45 -4.69
C GLY A 142 0.27 17.94 -4.44
N ARG A 143 -0.16 18.42 -3.28
CA ARG A 143 0.02 19.79 -2.81
C ARG A 143 1.35 19.91 -2.08
N TRP A 144 2.10 20.95 -2.40
CA TRP A 144 3.29 21.33 -1.64
C TRP A 144 2.86 22.10 -0.40
N THR A 145 3.44 21.79 0.75
CA THR A 145 3.25 22.55 1.99
C THR A 145 4.61 22.94 2.57
N PRO A 146 4.72 24.06 3.30
CA PRO A 146 5.99 24.51 3.89
C PRO A 146 6.62 23.51 4.87
N GLU A 147 5.82 22.63 5.47
CA GLU A 147 6.26 21.63 6.44
C GLU A 147 6.86 20.38 5.77
N LEU A 148 6.59 20.18 4.47
CA LEU A 148 6.98 18.96 3.78
C LEU A 148 8.51 18.72 3.77
N PRO A 149 9.38 19.72 3.47
CA PRO A 149 10.83 19.53 3.54
C PRO A 149 11.33 19.08 4.91
N TRP A 150 10.76 19.63 5.97
CA TRP A 150 11.12 19.26 7.35
C TRP A 150 10.67 17.84 7.69
N LEU A 151 9.50 17.45 7.20
CA LEU A 151 9.01 16.09 7.35
C LEU A 151 9.87 15.08 6.56
N VAL A 152 10.30 15.44 5.35
CA VAL A 152 11.25 14.63 4.55
C VAL A 152 12.55 14.45 5.32
N LEU A 153 13.15 15.55 5.79
CA LEU A 153 14.39 15.50 6.56
C LEU A 153 14.24 14.65 7.82
N ALA A 154 13.16 14.85 8.57
CA ALA A 154 12.88 14.09 9.79
C ALA A 154 12.75 12.59 9.49
N VAL A 155 12.01 12.20 8.45
CA VAL A 155 11.87 10.78 8.06
C VAL A 155 13.23 10.19 7.69
N VAL A 156 14.03 10.87 6.87
CA VAL A 156 15.36 10.37 6.47
C VAL A 156 16.29 10.19 7.67
N VAL A 157 16.36 11.20 8.55
CA VAL A 157 17.22 11.16 9.74
C VAL A 157 16.76 10.08 10.73
N LEU A 158 15.46 10.00 11.01
CA LEU A 158 14.91 8.99 11.92
C LEU A 158 15.09 7.58 11.35
N SER A 159 14.90 7.38 10.05
CA SER A 159 15.14 6.09 9.40
C SER A 159 16.61 5.68 9.47
N ALA A 160 17.55 6.59 9.23
CA ALA A 160 18.99 6.31 9.36
C ALA A 160 19.39 5.99 10.82
N ALA A 161 18.89 6.75 11.79
CA ALA A 161 19.13 6.49 13.20
C ALA A 161 18.53 5.15 13.65
N ALA A 162 17.31 4.85 13.23
CA ALA A 162 16.63 3.60 13.56
C ALA A 162 17.35 2.39 12.94
N LEU A 163 17.83 2.50 11.69
CA LEU A 163 18.66 1.45 11.08
C LEU A 163 19.96 1.23 11.84
N THR A 164 20.63 2.31 12.25
CA THR A 164 21.87 2.21 13.04
C THR A 164 21.63 1.48 14.35
N ALA A 165 20.57 1.88 15.08
CA ALA A 165 20.17 1.23 16.31
C ALA A 165 19.80 -0.24 16.08
N TRP A 166 19.09 -0.56 15.00
CA TRP A 166 18.78 -1.94 14.62
C TRP A 166 20.04 -2.77 14.36
N ALA A 167 20.97 -2.27 13.55
CA ALA A 167 22.21 -2.97 13.26
C ALA A 167 23.01 -3.28 14.54
N TRP A 168 23.02 -2.35 15.50
CA TRP A 168 23.74 -2.52 16.77
C TRP A 168 23.02 -3.43 17.76
N LEU A 169 21.69 -3.34 17.86
CA LEU A 169 20.90 -4.06 18.87
C LEU A 169 20.51 -5.47 18.42
N ALA A 170 20.27 -5.66 17.12
CA ALA A 170 19.80 -6.93 16.57
C ALA A 170 20.94 -7.82 16.05
N ASP A 171 22.15 -7.27 15.86
CA ASP A 171 23.33 -7.94 15.28
C ASP A 171 22.95 -8.87 14.10
N PRO A 172 22.32 -8.30 13.04
CA PRO A 172 21.75 -9.10 11.98
C PRO A 172 22.87 -9.73 11.13
N PRO A 173 22.68 -10.96 10.62
CA PRO A 173 23.64 -11.55 9.70
C PRO A 173 23.78 -10.68 8.45
N VAL A 174 25.02 -10.54 7.95
CA VAL A 174 25.31 -9.77 6.75
C VAL A 174 24.51 -10.33 5.57
N PRO A 175 23.63 -9.54 4.94
CA PRO A 175 22.84 -10.03 3.83
C PRO A 175 23.74 -10.44 2.65
N PRO A 176 23.41 -11.51 1.90
CA PRO A 176 24.24 -11.99 0.78
C PRO A 176 24.54 -10.91 -0.26
N PHE A 177 23.61 -9.97 -0.49
CA PHE A 177 23.83 -8.86 -1.42
C PHE A 177 24.88 -7.87 -0.91
N VAL A 178 24.98 -7.63 0.41
CA VAL A 178 26.03 -6.78 1.00
C VAL A 178 27.38 -7.47 0.93
N ALA A 179 27.44 -8.77 1.27
CA ALA A 179 28.65 -9.56 1.21
C ALA A 179 29.29 -9.57 -0.19
N ASN A 180 28.46 -9.66 -1.24
CA ASN A 180 28.91 -9.67 -2.64
C ASN A 180 29.39 -8.30 -3.16
N LEU A 181 29.21 -7.21 -2.39
CA LEU A 181 29.57 -5.85 -2.78
C LEU A 181 30.92 -5.39 -2.22
N GLY A 182 31.57 -6.15 -1.32
CA GLY A 182 32.76 -5.74 -0.57
C GLY A 182 33.92 -5.20 -1.43
N ASP A 183 34.18 -5.84 -2.57
CA ASP A 183 35.31 -5.52 -3.46
C ASP A 183 34.95 -4.57 -4.61
N ARG A 184 33.70 -4.09 -4.67
CA ARG A 184 33.24 -3.25 -5.78
C ARG A 184 33.62 -1.78 -5.55
N PRO A 185 33.92 -1.00 -6.62
CA PRO A 185 34.18 0.43 -6.48
C PRO A 185 32.99 1.16 -5.83
N VAL A 186 33.26 2.13 -4.96
CA VAL A 186 32.22 2.91 -4.24
C VAL A 186 31.19 3.51 -5.20
N ALA A 187 31.62 4.01 -6.36
CA ALA A 187 30.71 4.55 -7.37
C ALA A 187 29.72 3.51 -7.92
N VAL A 188 30.16 2.25 -8.09
CA VAL A 188 29.30 1.15 -8.54
C VAL A 188 28.30 0.77 -7.46
N ILE A 189 28.73 0.71 -6.20
CA ILE A 189 27.85 0.46 -5.06
C ILE A 189 26.80 1.56 -4.96
N ALA A 190 27.22 2.83 -4.99
CA ALA A 190 26.32 3.97 -4.89
C ALA A 190 25.31 4.00 -6.04
N ALA A 191 25.74 3.77 -7.28
CA ALA A 191 24.85 3.67 -8.43
C ALA A 191 23.84 2.52 -8.28
N GLY A 192 24.29 1.36 -7.79
CA GLY A 192 23.43 0.20 -7.53
C GLY A 192 22.38 0.48 -6.44
N VAL A 193 22.79 1.08 -5.32
CA VAL A 193 21.89 1.47 -4.23
C VAL A 193 20.85 2.48 -4.73
N ILE A 194 21.27 3.56 -5.39
CA ILE A 194 20.35 4.58 -5.93
C ILE A 194 19.38 3.96 -6.94
N GLY A 195 19.88 3.13 -7.86
CA GLY A 195 19.06 2.45 -8.85
C GLY A 195 18.03 1.54 -8.20
N PHE A 196 18.44 0.75 -7.22
CA PHE A 196 17.53 -0.09 -6.43
C PHE A 196 16.49 0.77 -5.70
N SER A 197 16.89 1.82 -4.98
CA SER A 197 15.97 2.71 -4.24
C SER A 197 14.90 3.33 -5.12
N VAL A 198 15.24 3.72 -6.35
CA VAL A 198 14.26 4.23 -7.33
C VAL A 198 13.24 3.16 -7.71
N VAL A 199 13.71 1.97 -8.10
CA VAL A 199 12.85 0.87 -8.54
C VAL A 199 11.99 0.36 -7.38
N ASN A 200 12.58 0.25 -6.19
CA ASN A 200 11.91 -0.17 -4.96
C ASN A 200 10.80 0.80 -4.57
N ALA A 201 11.10 2.10 -4.51
CA ALA A 201 10.11 3.12 -4.21
C ALA A 201 8.95 3.09 -5.21
N VAL A 202 9.21 2.94 -6.52
CA VAL A 202 8.16 2.80 -7.54
C VAL A 202 7.23 1.63 -7.23
N ALA A 203 7.79 0.46 -6.97
CA ALA A 203 7.03 -0.75 -6.71
C ALA A 203 6.22 -0.67 -5.41
N GLU A 204 6.87 -0.28 -4.32
CA GLU A 204 6.27 -0.23 -2.99
C GLU A 204 5.19 0.83 -2.88
N GLU A 205 5.48 2.05 -3.33
CA GLU A 205 4.50 3.13 -3.21
C GLU A 205 3.32 2.94 -4.16
N PHE A 206 3.52 2.29 -5.31
CA PHE A 206 2.41 1.89 -6.16
C PHE A 206 1.47 0.92 -5.43
N LEU A 207 2.02 -0.15 -4.86
CA LEU A 207 1.25 -1.18 -4.19
C LEU A 207 0.55 -0.63 -2.94
N TYR A 208 1.31 -0.05 -2.02
CA TYR A 208 0.82 0.30 -0.69
C TYR A 208 0.08 1.64 -0.67
N ARG A 209 0.61 2.70 -1.27
CA ARG A 209 0.02 4.06 -1.20
C ARG A 209 -0.88 4.38 -2.38
N GLY A 210 -0.54 3.79 -3.53
CA GLY A 210 -1.30 3.87 -4.76
C GLY A 210 -2.57 3.05 -4.67
N VAL A 211 -2.48 1.73 -4.59
CA VAL A 211 -3.64 0.84 -4.62
C VAL A 211 -4.21 0.59 -3.22
N LEU A 212 -3.47 -0.07 -2.33
CA LEU A 212 -4.04 -0.54 -1.05
C LEU A 212 -4.62 0.61 -0.22
N GLN A 213 -3.86 1.69 0.00
CA GLN A 213 -4.35 2.84 0.76
C GLN A 213 -5.56 3.52 0.09
N THR A 214 -5.58 3.63 -1.24
CA THR A 214 -6.71 4.26 -1.97
C THR A 214 -7.98 3.43 -1.85
N GLU A 215 -7.89 2.12 -2.07
CA GLU A 215 -9.05 1.24 -2.02
C GLU A 215 -9.56 1.08 -0.58
N LEU A 216 -8.66 0.90 0.39
CA LEU A 216 -9.03 0.87 1.80
C LEU A 216 -9.64 2.18 2.29
N THR A 217 -9.20 3.34 1.76
CA THR A 217 -9.81 4.63 2.11
C THR A 217 -11.26 4.69 1.65
N THR A 218 -11.55 4.13 0.47
CA THR A 218 -12.91 4.05 -0.08
C THR A 218 -13.81 3.13 0.73
N LEU A 219 -13.24 2.05 1.28
CA LEU A 219 -13.98 1.02 2.02
C LEU A 219 -14.18 1.37 3.51
N ALA A 220 -13.15 1.87 4.19
CA ALA A 220 -13.12 2.01 5.65
C ALA A 220 -12.57 3.35 6.16
N GLY A 221 -12.35 4.32 5.28
CA GLY A 221 -11.84 5.64 5.63
C GLY A 221 -10.31 5.72 5.74
N ALA A 222 -9.79 6.95 5.75
CA ALA A 222 -8.36 7.22 5.61
C ALA A 222 -7.52 6.69 6.79
N ALA A 223 -8.00 6.84 8.03
CA ALA A 223 -7.29 6.39 9.22
C ALA A 223 -7.05 4.87 9.19
N THR A 224 -8.11 4.10 8.96
CA THR A 224 -8.06 2.63 8.81
C THR A 224 -7.11 2.24 7.67
N ALA A 225 -7.24 2.89 6.52
CA ALA A 225 -6.40 2.62 5.35
C ALA A 225 -4.91 2.82 5.65
N ILE A 226 -4.55 3.93 6.30
CA ILE A 226 -3.17 4.28 6.67
C ILE A 226 -2.58 3.24 7.63
N ILE A 227 -3.35 2.80 8.63
CA ILE A 227 -2.90 1.82 9.62
C ILE A 227 -2.73 0.45 8.97
N VAL A 228 -3.74 -0.03 8.26
CA VAL A 228 -3.74 -1.38 7.67
C VAL A 228 -2.62 -1.52 6.63
N GLN A 229 -2.46 -0.55 5.72
CA GLN A 229 -1.37 -0.61 4.74
C GLN A 229 0.01 -0.55 5.41
N ALA A 230 0.15 0.21 6.51
CA ALA A 230 1.41 0.32 7.23
C ALA A 230 1.78 -1.00 7.92
N VAL A 231 0.81 -1.69 8.52
CA VAL A 231 1.02 -3.01 9.10
C VAL A 231 1.38 -4.03 8.01
N ALA A 232 0.66 -4.04 6.89
CA ALA A 232 0.99 -4.92 5.77
C ALA A 232 2.40 -4.66 5.21
N PHE A 233 2.76 -3.38 5.06
CA PHE A 233 4.10 -2.96 4.66
C PHE A 233 5.17 -3.47 5.64
N GLY A 234 4.93 -3.32 6.95
CA GLY A 234 5.82 -3.84 7.98
C GLY A 234 6.00 -5.36 7.90
N VAL A 235 4.90 -6.12 7.82
CA VAL A 235 4.95 -7.59 7.72
C VAL A 235 5.73 -8.05 6.49
N ALA A 236 5.60 -7.34 5.37
CA ALA A 236 6.38 -7.63 4.16
C ALA A 236 7.90 -7.46 4.33
N HIS A 237 8.35 -6.76 5.36
CA HIS A 237 9.76 -6.61 5.68
C HIS A 237 10.30 -7.68 6.65
N TRP A 238 9.48 -8.67 7.06
CA TRP A 238 9.94 -9.74 7.96
C TRP A 238 11.25 -10.40 7.50
N GLY A 239 11.31 -10.81 6.23
CA GLY A 239 12.50 -11.37 5.57
C GLY A 239 13.30 -10.34 4.77
N GLY A 240 12.95 -9.05 4.86
CA GLY A 240 13.55 -7.96 4.13
C GLY A 240 14.71 -7.32 4.89
N PHE A 241 15.01 -6.06 4.55
CA PHE A 241 16.03 -5.26 5.22
C PHE A 241 15.42 -3.93 5.66
N PRO A 242 15.39 -3.59 6.96
CA PRO A 242 15.79 -4.41 8.12
C PRO A 242 14.87 -5.63 8.35
N SER A 243 15.41 -6.72 8.91
CA SER A 243 14.71 -8.01 9.08
C SER A 243 14.18 -8.23 10.51
N GLY A 244 13.36 -9.28 10.66
CA GLY A 244 12.82 -9.75 11.93
C GLY A 244 11.75 -8.82 12.52
N TRP A 245 11.33 -9.06 13.78
CA TRP A 245 10.24 -8.30 14.41
C TRP A 245 10.56 -6.81 14.58
N MET A 246 11.82 -6.49 14.87
CA MET A 246 12.27 -5.10 14.96
C MET A 246 12.19 -4.41 13.59
N GLY A 247 12.61 -5.10 12.52
CA GLY A 247 12.45 -4.63 11.14
C GLY A 247 10.98 -4.41 10.77
N VAL A 248 10.09 -5.37 11.10
CA VAL A 248 8.63 -5.22 10.90
C VAL A 248 8.09 -3.96 11.58
N GLY A 249 8.46 -3.72 12.84
CA GLY A 249 8.01 -2.54 13.59
C GLY A 249 8.51 -1.23 13.00
N MET A 250 9.79 -1.17 12.62
CA MET A 250 10.39 0.00 11.97
C MET A 250 9.76 0.28 10.62
N SER A 251 9.63 -0.74 9.78
CA SER A 251 9.00 -0.62 8.46
C SER A 251 7.52 -0.28 8.57
N ALA A 252 6.79 -0.77 9.59
CA ALA A 252 5.41 -0.35 9.84
C ALA A 252 5.32 1.13 10.24
N ALA A 253 6.22 1.62 11.11
CA ALA A 253 6.25 3.02 11.51
C ALA A 253 6.59 3.94 10.33
N TYR A 254 7.57 3.57 9.52
CA TYR A 254 7.89 4.23 8.25
C TYR A 254 6.70 4.18 7.28
N GLY A 255 6.09 2.99 7.18
CA GLY A 255 4.82 2.64 6.58
C GLY A 255 3.74 3.70 6.81
N LEU A 256 3.51 3.97 8.09
CA LEU A 256 2.53 4.90 8.64
C LEU A 256 2.85 6.35 8.26
N LEU A 257 4.11 6.78 8.44
CA LEU A 257 4.56 8.14 8.13
C LEU A 257 4.34 8.48 6.65
N LEU A 258 4.76 7.60 5.74
CA LEU A 258 4.54 7.78 4.31
C LEU A 258 3.04 7.79 3.96
N GLY A 259 2.24 6.93 4.59
CA GLY A 259 0.78 6.91 4.42
C GLY A 259 0.13 8.24 4.84
N VAL A 260 0.59 8.83 5.95
CA VAL A 260 0.16 10.17 6.39
C VAL A 260 0.59 11.25 5.40
N ILE A 261 1.83 11.21 4.89
CA ILE A 261 2.33 12.14 3.87
C ILE A 261 1.44 12.07 2.62
N ARG A 262 1.19 10.87 2.08
CA ARG A 262 0.31 10.67 0.91
C ARG A 262 -1.09 11.20 1.17
N HIS A 263 -1.64 11.02 2.38
CA HIS A 263 -2.96 11.53 2.71
C HIS A 263 -3.00 13.06 2.75
N ARG A 264 -2.01 13.70 3.39
CA ARG A 264 -1.94 15.17 3.52
C ARG A 264 -1.65 15.88 2.21
N THR A 265 -0.75 15.35 1.39
CA THR A 265 -0.40 15.96 0.10
C THR A 265 -1.41 15.62 -0.99
N GLY A 266 -2.14 14.51 -0.87
CA GLY A 266 -3.08 14.04 -1.88
C GLY A 266 -2.42 13.58 -3.18
N GLY A 267 -1.11 13.31 -3.17
CA GLY A 267 -0.34 12.85 -4.31
C GLY A 267 0.86 11.99 -3.91
N ILE A 268 1.47 11.33 -4.89
CA ILE A 268 2.51 10.33 -4.65
C ILE A 268 3.94 10.87 -4.74
N LEU A 269 4.18 12.00 -5.42
CA LEU A 269 5.54 12.49 -5.68
C LEU A 269 6.33 12.76 -4.40
N ALA A 270 5.71 13.38 -3.41
CA ALA A 270 6.35 13.65 -2.13
C ALA A 270 6.79 12.35 -1.44
N VAL A 271 5.96 11.31 -1.52
CA VAL A 271 6.25 10.01 -0.91
C VAL A 271 7.37 9.30 -1.67
N PHE A 272 7.36 9.30 -3.01
CA PHE A 272 8.48 8.78 -3.80
C PHE A 272 9.81 9.45 -3.43
N ALA A 273 9.82 10.78 -3.33
CA ALA A 273 11.04 11.52 -3.00
C ALA A 273 11.57 11.14 -1.61
N VAL A 274 10.69 11.11 -0.60
CA VAL A 274 11.06 10.67 0.76
C VAL A 274 11.58 9.25 0.74
N HIS A 275 10.92 8.36 0.00
CA HIS A 275 11.27 6.95 -0.06
C HIS A 275 12.64 6.72 -0.68
N ILE A 276 12.88 7.29 -1.86
CA ILE A 276 14.16 7.17 -2.56
C ILE A 276 15.30 7.69 -1.68
N LEU A 277 15.10 8.84 -1.01
CA LEU A 277 16.11 9.43 -0.13
C LEU A 277 16.39 8.57 1.10
N ALA A 278 15.35 8.03 1.74
CA ALA A 278 15.49 7.15 2.88
C ALA A 278 16.22 5.85 2.51
N ASP A 279 15.77 5.16 1.46
CA ASP A 279 16.38 3.91 0.99
C ASP A 279 17.83 4.13 0.52
N THR A 280 18.12 5.24 -0.15
CA THR A 280 19.48 5.56 -0.57
C THR A 280 20.37 5.76 0.65
N THR A 281 19.89 6.53 1.64
CA THR A 281 20.63 6.82 2.86
C THR A 281 20.88 5.54 3.67
N ILE A 282 19.84 4.74 3.89
CA ILE A 282 19.88 3.48 4.62
C ILE A 282 20.75 2.46 3.89
N GLY A 283 20.60 2.32 2.57
CA GLY A 283 21.38 1.40 1.76
C GLY A 283 22.86 1.72 1.81
N LEU A 284 23.24 2.99 1.65
CA LEU A 284 24.63 3.42 1.79
C LEU A 284 25.16 3.23 3.22
N LEU A 285 24.36 3.55 4.24
CA LEU A 285 24.74 3.38 5.64
C LEU A 285 24.92 1.90 6.02
N GLY A 286 24.00 1.03 5.57
CA GLY A 286 24.08 -0.42 5.77
C GLY A 286 25.36 -1.01 5.18
N MET A 287 25.83 -0.48 4.05
CA MET A 287 27.12 -0.86 3.46
C MET A 287 28.33 -0.51 4.34
N TYR A 288 28.21 0.40 5.31
CA TYR A 288 29.28 0.71 6.26
C TYR A 288 29.10 -0.02 7.60
N LEU A 289 27.86 -0.20 8.05
CA LEU A 289 27.56 -0.81 9.35
C LEU A 289 27.64 -2.34 9.36
N LEU A 290 27.42 -3.00 8.21
CA LEU A 290 27.30 -4.46 8.10
C LEU A 290 28.45 -5.08 7.29
N ARG A 291 29.61 -4.42 7.27
CA ARG A 291 30.85 -4.97 6.71
C ARG A 291 31.65 -5.72 7.75
#